data_AF-A0A143BHX9-F1
#
_entry.id   AF-A0A143BHX9-F1
#
_cell.length_a   1.000
_cell.length_b   1.000
_cell.length_c   1.000
_cell.angle_alpha   90.00
_cell.angle_beta   90.00
_cell.angle_gamma   90.00
#
_symmetry.space_group_name_H-M   'P 1'
#
loop_
_entity.id
_entity.type
_entity.pdbx_description
1 polymer ?
#
loop_
_entity_poly.entity_id
_entity_poly.type
_entity_poly.pdbx_seq_one_letter_code
_entity_poly.pdbx_strand_id
1 'polypeptide(L)'
;MLTESLPFALETLRFPFPALAALAGRLPLGGGREVALASLLAARLALSVSTGEPLPPADRASRAAAAKVWLASLALPATTRVPFARCVESTTGTPLQVAGALRSLVAAAGAHLDGPSVQELEKLARQLAGT
;
A
#
# COMPACT_ATOMS: atom_id res chain seq x y z
N MET A 1 -2.26 22.86 20.20
CA MET A 1 -0.84 23.08 20.55
C MET A 1 -0.10 23.40 19.27
N LEU A 2 0.45 24.61 19.17
CA LEU A 2 1.32 25.00 18.06
C LEU A 2 2.68 24.35 18.31
N THR A 3 3.02 23.33 17.53
CA THR A 3 4.37 22.79 17.49
C THR A 3 5.23 23.77 16.70
N GLU A 4 5.83 24.75 17.39
CA GLU A 4 6.91 25.54 16.80
C GLU A 4 8.07 24.58 16.47
N SER A 5 8.41 24.51 15.19
CA SER A 5 9.55 23.73 14.71
C SER A 5 10.82 24.45 15.16
N LEU A 6 11.62 23.80 16.02
CA LEU A 6 12.90 24.36 16.47
C LEU A 6 13.83 24.55 15.26
N PRO A 7 14.72 25.57 15.26
CA PRO A 7 15.55 25.93 14.10
C PRO A 7 16.47 24.82 13.57
N PHE A 8 16.74 23.80 14.38
CA PHE A 8 17.57 22.64 14.04
C PHE A 8 16.85 21.31 14.26
N ALA A 9 15.53 21.33 14.43
CA ALA A 9 14.75 20.10 14.50
C ALA A 9 14.79 19.40 13.14
N LEU A 10 15.23 18.15 13.14
CA LEU A 10 15.08 17.28 11.98
C LEU A 10 13.58 17.03 11.74
N GLU A 11 13.21 16.91 10.47
CA GLU A 11 11.87 16.47 10.12
C GLU A 11 11.62 15.10 10.77
N THR A 12 10.49 14.98 11.48
CA THR A 12 10.13 13.71 12.11
C THR A 12 9.83 12.68 11.02
N LEU A 13 10.71 11.68 10.90
CA LEU A 13 10.50 10.54 10.02
C LEU A 13 9.20 9.81 10.41
N ARG A 14 8.24 9.82 9.50
CA ARG A 14 6.99 9.07 9.66
C ARG A 14 7.10 7.76 8.90
N PHE A 15 6.96 6.66 9.62
CA PHE A 15 6.82 5.35 8.99
C PHE A 15 5.51 5.32 8.18
N PRO A 16 5.52 5.06 6.87
CA PRO A 16 4.29 5.00 6.08
C PRO A 16 3.40 3.83 6.50
N PHE A 17 2.10 4.07 6.59
CA PHE A 17 1.07 3.07 6.90
C PHE A 17 1.26 2.36 8.26
N PRO A 18 1.38 3.11 9.37
CA PRO A 18 1.61 2.53 10.69
C PRO A 18 0.49 1.58 11.13
N ALA A 19 -0.78 1.84 10.78
CA ALA A 19 -1.88 0.95 11.17
C ALA A 19 -1.79 -0.40 10.45
N LEU A 20 -1.49 -0.40 9.14
CA LEU A 20 -1.26 -1.63 8.37
C LEU A 20 -0.09 -2.44 8.91
N ALA A 21 1.03 -1.78 9.23
CA ALA A 21 2.19 -2.45 9.79
C ALA A 21 1.90 -3.03 11.19
N ALA A 22 1.19 -2.28 12.04
CA ALA A 22 0.76 -2.77 13.34
C ALA A 22 -0.23 -3.95 13.22
N LEU A 23 -1.14 -3.92 12.24
CA LEU A 23 -2.06 -5.03 11.97
C LEU A 23 -1.30 -6.29 11.54
N ALA A 24 -0.40 -6.17 10.57
CA ALA A 24 0.42 -7.28 10.11
C ALA A 24 1.31 -7.88 11.23
N GLY A 25 1.79 -7.03 12.14
CA GLY A 25 2.64 -7.45 13.26
C GLY A 25 1.91 -8.21 14.37
N ARG A 26 0.61 -7.98 14.55
CA ARG A 26 -0.17 -8.57 15.67
C ARG A 26 -1.07 -9.74 15.27
N LEU A 27 -1.40 -9.89 13.99
CA LEU A 27 -2.21 -11.00 13.52
C LEU A 27 -1.43 -12.33 13.62
N PRO A 28 -2.11 -13.45 13.94
CA PRO A 28 -1.50 -14.77 13.90
C PRO A 28 -1.05 -15.11 12.47
N LEU A 29 -0.13 -16.06 12.33
CA LEU A 29 0.26 -16.59 11.01
C LEU A 29 -0.97 -17.19 10.30
N GLY A 30 -1.09 -16.97 8.99
CA GLY A 30 -2.25 -17.40 8.21
C GLY A 30 -3.19 -16.25 7.81
N GLY A 31 -4.09 -16.54 6.87
CA GLY A 31 -4.49 -15.64 5.78
C GLY A 31 -4.76 -14.16 6.09
N GLY A 32 -5.27 -13.81 7.27
CA GLY A 32 -5.44 -12.40 7.67
C GLY A 32 -4.13 -11.63 7.72
N ARG A 33 -3.06 -12.23 8.26
CA ARG A 33 -1.74 -11.60 8.33
C ARG A 33 -1.13 -11.42 6.94
N GLU A 34 -1.23 -12.41 6.07
CA GLU A 34 -0.72 -12.32 4.70
C GLU A 34 -1.46 -11.27 3.89
N VAL A 35 -2.78 -11.11 4.11
CA VAL A 35 -3.56 -10.02 3.49
C VAL A 35 -3.09 -8.65 4.01
N ALA A 36 -2.83 -8.50 5.31
CA ALA A 36 -2.28 -7.26 5.87
C ALA A 36 -0.89 -6.94 5.31
N LEU A 37 0.01 -7.93 5.23
CA LEU A 37 1.35 -7.79 4.64
C LEU A 37 1.28 -7.43 3.14
N ALA A 38 0.41 -8.11 2.38
CA ALA A 38 0.19 -7.82 0.97
C ALA A 38 -0.36 -6.39 0.77
N SER A 39 -1.27 -5.96 1.65
CA SER A 39 -1.82 -4.59 1.65
C SER A 39 -0.74 -3.56 1.94
N LEU A 40 0.11 -3.81 2.92
CA LEU A 40 1.24 -2.94 3.24
C LEU A 40 2.21 -2.82 2.06
N LEU A 41 2.57 -3.93 1.40
CA LEU A 41 3.44 -3.88 0.22
C LEU A 41 2.79 -3.09 -0.92
N ALA A 42 1.53 -3.39 -1.26
CA ALA A 42 0.81 -2.73 -2.33
C ALA A 42 0.68 -1.21 -2.07
N ALA A 43 0.38 -0.82 -0.82
CA ALA A 43 0.32 0.58 -0.40
C ALA A 43 1.67 1.30 -0.57
N ARG A 44 2.78 0.64 -0.22
CA ARG A 44 4.13 1.22 -0.38
C ARG A 44 4.51 1.41 -1.84
N LEU A 45 4.16 0.47 -2.72
CA LEU A 45 4.37 0.62 -4.16
C LEU A 45 3.48 1.73 -4.73
N ALA A 46 2.21 1.77 -4.35
CA ALA A 46 1.28 2.82 -4.75
C ALA A 46 1.74 4.21 -4.28
N LEU A 47 2.26 4.33 -3.05
CA LEU A 47 2.81 5.58 -2.53
C LEU A 47 3.93 6.14 -3.41
N SER A 48 4.81 5.27 -3.91
CA SER A 48 5.93 5.68 -4.77
C SER A 48 5.51 6.26 -6.13
N VAL A 49 4.23 6.11 -6.51
CA VAL A 49 3.66 6.74 -7.70
C VAL A 49 3.25 8.20 -7.42
N SER A 50 3.00 8.57 -6.16
CA SER A 50 2.62 9.94 -5.77
C SER A 50 3.80 10.82 -5.32
N THR A 51 4.97 10.23 -5.06
CA THR A 51 6.13 10.97 -4.53
C THR A 51 6.74 11.88 -5.59
N GLY A 52 7.14 13.09 -5.20
CA GLY A 52 7.67 14.13 -6.11
C GLY A 52 8.95 13.75 -6.88
N GLU A 53 9.62 12.68 -6.47
CA GLU A 53 10.71 12.04 -7.21
C GLU A 53 10.29 10.63 -7.66
N PRO A 54 9.58 10.50 -8.80
CA PRO A 54 9.14 9.21 -9.28
C PRO A 54 10.35 8.37 -9.71
N LEU A 55 10.34 7.09 -9.31
CA LEU A 55 11.31 6.12 -9.80
C LEU A 55 11.26 6.00 -11.34
N PRO A 56 12.40 5.72 -12.00
CA PRO A 56 12.42 5.40 -13.42
C PRO A 56 11.38 4.33 -13.77
N PRO A 57 10.70 4.41 -14.93
CA PRO A 57 9.68 3.44 -15.32
C PRO A 57 10.15 1.98 -15.30
N ALA A 58 11.39 1.72 -15.70
CA ALA A 58 11.99 0.39 -15.67
C ALA A 58 12.10 -0.18 -14.25
N ASP A 59 12.46 0.66 -13.27
CA ASP A 59 12.56 0.26 -11.87
C ASP A 59 11.18 0.00 -11.26
N ARG A 60 10.18 0.80 -11.64
CA ARG A 60 8.77 0.55 -11.24
C ARG A 60 8.28 -0.79 -11.77
N ALA A 61 8.56 -1.11 -13.04
CA ALA A 61 8.21 -2.38 -13.65
C ALA A 61 8.92 -3.58 -12.96
N SER A 62 10.22 -3.44 -12.67
CA SER A 62 10.99 -4.46 -11.94
C SER A 62 10.42 -4.71 -10.54
N ARG A 63 10.10 -3.64 -9.80
CA ARG A 63 9.46 -3.75 -8.48
C ARG A 63 8.08 -4.40 -8.54
N ALA A 64 7.26 -4.04 -9.51
CA ALA A 64 5.95 -4.66 -9.70
C ALA A 64 6.08 -6.16 -10.02
N ALA A 65 7.02 -6.55 -10.89
CA ALA A 65 7.28 -7.94 -11.21
C ALA A 65 7.73 -8.75 -9.97
N ALA A 66 8.71 -8.23 -9.21
CA ALA A 66 9.19 -8.86 -7.98
C ALA A 66 8.06 -8.98 -6.93
N ALA A 67 7.24 -7.95 -6.79
CA ALA A 67 6.09 -7.96 -5.88
C ALA A 67 5.04 -9.01 -6.26
N LYS A 68 4.75 -9.20 -7.56
CA LYS A 68 3.85 -10.28 -8.00
C LYS A 68 4.40 -11.67 -7.65
N VAL A 69 5.70 -11.89 -7.82
CA VAL A 69 6.36 -13.15 -7.42
C VAL A 69 6.24 -13.37 -5.92
N TRP A 70 6.49 -12.33 -5.12
CA TRP A 70 6.34 -12.42 -3.67
C TRP A 70 4.88 -12.68 -3.25
N LEU A 71 3.90 -11.99 -3.87
CA LEU A 71 2.48 -12.23 -3.61
C LEU A 71 2.08 -13.68 -3.90
N ALA A 72 2.66 -14.30 -4.94
CA ALA A 72 2.41 -15.71 -5.26
C ALA A 72 2.94 -16.69 -4.20
N SER A 73 3.92 -16.27 -3.39
CA SER A 73 4.43 -17.07 -2.27
C SER A 73 3.59 -16.95 -0.99
N LEU A 74 2.65 -16.00 -0.92
CA LEU A 74 1.81 -15.79 0.25
C LEU A 74 0.55 -16.68 0.22
N ALA A 75 0.12 -17.12 1.39
CA ALA A 75 -1.12 -17.87 1.59
C ALA A 75 -2.36 -16.94 1.53
N LEU A 76 -2.53 -16.21 0.42
CA LEU A 76 -3.65 -15.29 0.23
C LEU A 76 -4.96 -16.04 -0.06
N PRO A 77 -6.09 -15.59 0.54
CA PRO A 77 -7.42 -16.02 0.16
C PRO A 77 -7.65 -15.89 -1.35
N ALA A 78 -8.33 -16.85 -1.97
CA ALA A 78 -8.48 -16.89 -3.43
C ALA A 78 -9.12 -15.62 -4.00
N THR A 79 -10.08 -15.05 -3.27
CA THR A 79 -10.82 -13.83 -3.64
C THR A 79 -9.94 -12.57 -3.68
N THR A 80 -8.82 -12.53 -2.95
CA THR A 80 -7.96 -11.33 -2.87
C THR A 80 -6.79 -11.36 -3.85
N ARG A 81 -6.41 -12.53 -4.37
CA ARG A 81 -5.24 -12.71 -5.25
C ARG A 81 -5.26 -11.79 -6.48
N VAL A 82 -6.37 -11.80 -7.22
CA VAL A 82 -6.50 -11.00 -8.45
C VAL A 82 -6.49 -9.49 -8.15
N PRO A 83 -7.27 -8.97 -7.18
CA PRO A 83 -7.16 -7.58 -6.74
C PRO A 83 -5.75 -7.14 -6.35
N PHE A 84 -5.01 -7.95 -5.59
CA PHE A 84 -3.62 -7.65 -5.23
C PHE A 84 -2.70 -7.58 -6.44
N ALA A 85 -2.74 -8.58 -7.32
CA ALA A 85 -1.91 -8.61 -8.53
C ALA A 85 -2.21 -7.41 -9.44
N ARG A 86 -3.48 -7.04 -9.62
CA ARG A 86 -3.90 -5.87 -10.41
C ARG A 86 -3.42 -4.57 -9.79
N CYS A 87 -3.52 -4.42 -8.47
CA CYS A 87 -3.02 -3.22 -7.78
C CYS A 87 -1.51 -3.07 -7.97
N VAL A 88 -0.74 -4.14 -7.81
CA VAL A 88 0.71 -4.11 -8.02
C VAL A 88 1.04 -3.76 -9.47
N GLU A 89 0.39 -4.38 -10.45
CA GLU A 89 0.60 -4.08 -11.88
C GLU A 89 0.32 -2.61 -12.21
N SER A 90 -0.75 -2.05 -11.65
CA SER A 90 -1.16 -0.67 -11.91
C SER A 90 -0.11 0.37 -11.51
N THR A 91 0.82 0.04 -10.60
CA THR A 91 1.89 0.95 -10.15
C THR A 91 2.89 1.32 -11.24
N THR A 92 2.89 0.57 -12.35
CA THR A 92 3.64 0.91 -13.57
C THR A 92 2.97 2.02 -14.39
N GLY A 93 1.68 2.27 -14.16
CA GLY A 93 0.86 3.23 -14.88
C GLY A 93 0.74 4.59 -14.21
N THR A 94 -0.44 5.19 -14.33
CA THR A 94 -0.76 6.54 -13.82
C THR A 94 -1.32 6.52 -12.39
N PRO A 95 -1.19 7.62 -11.63
CA PRO A 95 -1.79 7.72 -10.29
C PRO A 95 -3.27 7.35 -10.24
N LEU A 96 -4.07 7.79 -11.23
CA LEU A 96 -5.49 7.49 -11.32
C LEU A 96 -5.78 5.99 -11.50
N GLN A 97 -4.98 5.29 -12.31
CA GLN A 97 -5.10 3.84 -12.47
C GLN A 97 -4.81 3.11 -11.16
N VAL A 98 -3.77 3.55 -10.44
CA VAL A 98 -3.41 3.00 -9.12
C VAL A 98 -4.53 3.25 -8.11
N ALA A 99 -5.10 4.45 -8.08
CA ALA A 99 -6.21 4.78 -7.19
C ALA A 99 -7.41 3.84 -7.38
N GLY A 100 -7.80 3.58 -8.63
CA GLY A 100 -8.90 2.66 -8.95
C GLY A 100 -8.61 1.21 -8.55
N ALA A 101 -7.38 0.74 -8.81
CA ALA A 101 -6.97 -0.60 -8.42
C ALA A 101 -6.86 -0.76 -6.89
N LEU A 102 -6.41 0.28 -6.19
CA LEU A 102 -6.31 0.29 -4.72
C LEU A 102 -7.69 0.22 -4.05
N ARG A 103 -8.70 0.95 -4.56
CA ARG A 103 -10.09 0.83 -4.06
C ARG A 103 -10.66 -0.57 -4.28
N SER A 104 -10.36 -1.17 -5.44
CA SER A 104 -10.78 -2.54 -5.74
C SER A 104 -10.14 -3.56 -4.78
N LEU A 105 -8.87 -3.35 -4.42
CA LEU A 105 -8.15 -4.14 -3.42
C LEU A 105 -8.78 -3.97 -2.03
N VAL A 106 -9.07 -2.74 -1.59
CA VAL A 106 -9.73 -2.47 -0.30
C VAL A 106 -11.07 -3.19 -0.21
N ALA A 107 -11.89 -3.13 -1.25
CA ALA A 107 -13.18 -3.82 -1.30
C ALA A 107 -13.04 -5.35 -1.15
N ALA A 108 -12.02 -5.95 -1.77
CA ALA A 108 -11.78 -7.39 -1.70
C ALA A 108 -11.14 -7.84 -0.37
N ALA A 109 -10.27 -7.01 0.20
CA ALA A 109 -9.52 -7.32 1.42
C ALA A 109 -10.22 -6.88 2.71
N GLY A 110 -11.32 -6.11 2.62
CA GLY A 110 -11.94 -5.43 3.75
C GLY A 110 -12.30 -6.34 4.94
N ALA A 111 -12.69 -7.59 4.70
CA ALA A 111 -12.98 -8.55 5.76
C ALA A 111 -11.75 -8.94 6.63
N HIS A 112 -10.54 -8.66 6.16
CA HIS A 112 -9.27 -8.96 6.82
C HIS A 112 -8.55 -7.72 7.36
N LEU A 113 -9.08 -6.52 7.10
CA LEU A 113 -8.47 -5.25 7.48
C LEU A 113 -9.28 -4.58 8.60
N ASP A 114 -8.59 -3.91 9.51
CA ASP A 114 -9.23 -3.08 10.52
C ASP A 114 -9.56 -1.68 9.97
N GLY A 115 -10.45 -0.97 10.67
CA GLY A 115 -10.88 0.39 10.27
C GLY A 115 -9.70 1.34 10.01
N PRO A 116 -8.71 1.45 10.92
CA PRO A 116 -7.53 2.28 10.70
C PRO A 116 -6.72 1.92 9.44
N SER A 117 -6.47 0.63 9.17
CA SER A 117 -5.76 0.19 7.96
C SER A 117 -6.53 0.54 6.68
N VAL A 118 -7.86 0.35 6.69
CA VAL A 118 -8.71 0.75 5.56
C VAL A 118 -8.65 2.26 5.33
N GLN A 119 -8.69 3.07 6.40
CA GLN A 119 -8.61 4.52 6.29
C GLN A 119 -7.28 4.99 5.68
N GLU A 120 -6.17 4.33 6.00
CA GLU A 120 -4.87 4.62 5.40
C GLU A 120 -4.85 4.36 3.89
N LEU A 121 -5.38 3.22 3.44
CA LEU A 121 -5.47 2.85 2.03
C LEU A 121 -6.40 3.80 1.25
N GLU A 122 -7.55 4.10 1.83
CA GLU A 122 -8.53 5.03 1.26
C GLU A 122 -7.97 6.46 1.16
N LYS A 123 -7.19 6.90 2.15
CA LYS A 123 -6.48 8.18 2.09
C LYS A 123 -5.49 8.20 0.93
N LEU A 124 -4.70 7.15 0.75
CA LEU A 124 -3.77 7.05 -0.37
C LEU A 124 -4.50 7.04 -1.72
N ALA A 125 -5.61 6.30 -1.84
CA ALA A 125 -6.42 6.28 -3.06
C ALA A 125 -7.00 7.65 -3.41
N ARG A 126 -7.37 8.46 -2.41
CA ARG A 126 -7.80 9.86 -2.63
C ARG A 126 -6.65 10.75 -3.07
N GLN A 127 -5.47 10.61 -2.45
CA GLN A 127 -4.29 11.39 -2.83
C GLN A 127 -3.90 11.12 -4.30
N LEU A 128 -3.83 9.85 -4.70
CA LEU A 128 -3.51 9.44 -6.07
C LEU A 128 -4.56 9.84 -7.11
N ALA A 129 -5.82 10.04 -6.69
CA ALA A 129 -6.87 10.51 -7.60
C ALA A 129 -6.90 12.04 -7.73
N GLY A 130 -6.26 12.76 -6.80
CA GLY A 130 -6.17 14.23 -6.79
C GLY A 130 -4.88 14.79 -7.39
N THR A 131 -3.93 13.92 -7.74
CA THR A 131 -2.70 14.24 -8.51
C THR A 131 -2.97 14.15 -10.00
#